data_AF-A0A357PRD3-F1
#
_entry.id   AF-A0A357PRD3-F1
#
_cell.length_a   1.000
_cell.length_b   1.000
_cell.length_c   1.000
_cell.angle_alpha   90.00
_cell.angle_beta   90.00
_cell.angle_gamma   90.00
#
_symmetry.space_group_name_H-M   'P 1'
#
loop_
_entity.id
_entity.type
_entity.pdbx_description
1 polymer ?
#
loop_
_entity_poly.entity_id
_entity_poly.type
_entity_poly.pdbx_seq_one_letter_code
_entity_poly.pdbx_strand_id
1 'polypeptide(L)'
;STEPAYNVAVRERFGTDNRAKANVILQANRDANETGAWVEVKDARGRTELSRVLLPGDVYYVPAGGKYTAIFGNAGGIDVWVNGKLAPKVGANHARKSGIVLSPEKLMATAE
;
A
#
# COMPACT_ATOMS: atom_id res chain seq x y z
N SER A 1 1.53 13.52 -9.25
CA SER A 1 1.58 12.97 -7.88
C SER A 1 2.89 13.41 -7.23
N THR A 2 2.89 13.73 -5.93
CA THR A 2 4.10 14.03 -5.17
C THR A 2 4.61 12.72 -4.59
N GLU A 3 5.82 12.30 -5.00
CA GLU A 3 6.45 11.12 -4.42
C GLU A 3 6.76 11.40 -2.94
N PRO A 4 6.32 10.55 -1.99
CA PRO A 4 6.56 10.78 -0.58
C PRO A 4 8.05 10.69 -0.24
N ALA A 5 8.44 11.34 0.85
CA ALA A 5 9.71 11.08 1.50
C ALA A 5 9.61 9.73 2.23
N TYR A 6 9.91 8.65 1.52
CA TYR A 6 9.80 7.29 2.03
C TYR A 6 10.69 7.05 3.26
N ASN A 7 10.20 6.25 4.22
CA ASN A 7 10.95 5.87 5.43
C ASN A 7 12.06 4.85 5.15
N VAL A 8 11.99 4.18 3.99
CA VAL A 8 12.96 3.20 3.50
C VAL A 8 13.30 3.56 2.06
N ALA A 9 14.56 3.36 1.67
CA ALA A 9 15.01 3.56 0.30
C ALA A 9 14.18 2.70 -0.67
N VAL A 10 13.75 3.29 -1.79
CA VAL A 10 12.95 2.56 -2.78
C VAL A 10 13.80 1.48 -3.43
N ARG A 11 13.35 0.23 -3.37
CA ARG A 11 14.01 -0.92 -4.02
C ARG A 11 13.45 -1.12 -5.41
N GLU A 12 12.16 -1.46 -5.51
CA GLU A 12 11.46 -1.67 -6.78
C GLU A 12 10.15 -0.88 -6.83
N ARG A 13 9.68 -0.60 -8.05
CA ARG A 13 8.45 0.16 -8.30
C ARG A 13 7.50 -0.66 -9.18
N PHE A 14 6.27 -0.84 -8.70
CA PHE A 14 5.21 -1.59 -9.38
C PHE A 14 4.03 -0.67 -9.71
N GLY A 15 3.33 -0.96 -10.81
CA GLY A 15 2.21 -0.12 -11.29
C GLY A 15 2.66 1.24 -11.80
N THR A 16 3.86 1.32 -12.39
CA THR A 16 4.50 2.59 -12.79
C THR A 16 3.68 3.41 -13.78
N ASP A 17 2.81 2.79 -14.58
CA ASP A 17 1.82 3.48 -15.43
C ASP A 17 0.87 4.39 -14.63
N ASN A 18 0.62 4.06 -13.36
CA ASN A 18 -0.23 4.84 -12.46
C ASN A 18 0.53 5.97 -11.78
N ARG A 19 1.87 5.99 -11.79
CA ARG A 19 2.71 6.87 -10.95
C ARG A 19 2.34 8.34 -11.05
N ALA A 20 2.02 8.84 -12.23
CA ALA A 20 1.68 10.25 -12.42
C ALA A 20 0.39 10.66 -11.68
N LYS A 21 -0.56 9.72 -11.54
CA LYS A 21 -1.92 9.95 -11.05
C LYS A 21 -2.21 9.33 -9.68
N ALA A 22 -1.41 8.36 -9.24
CA ALA A 22 -1.61 7.63 -7.99
C ALA A 22 -1.62 8.60 -6.79
N ASN A 23 -2.73 8.59 -6.05
CA ASN A 23 -2.90 9.33 -4.80
C ASN A 23 -2.77 8.42 -3.57
N VAL A 24 -2.75 7.10 -3.77
CA VAL A 24 -2.43 6.09 -2.77
C VAL A 24 -1.22 5.30 -3.24
N ILE A 25 -0.22 5.17 -2.38
CA ILE A 25 1.00 4.40 -2.63
C ILE A 25 1.20 3.43 -1.47
N LEU A 26 1.46 2.17 -1.77
CA LEU A 26 1.80 1.16 -0.78
C LEU A 26 3.31 0.99 -0.80
N GLN A 27 3.96 1.06 0.36
CA GLN A 27 5.38 0.74 0.48
C GLN A 27 5.61 -0.34 1.54
N ALA A 28 6.34 -1.39 1.19
CA ALA A 28 6.83 -2.33 2.19
C ALA A 28 7.95 -1.67 3.02
N ASN A 29 7.76 -1.60 4.33
CA ASN A 29 8.68 -0.94 5.24
C ASN A 29 9.68 -1.95 5.86
N ARG A 30 10.41 -1.54 6.91
CA ARG A 30 11.40 -2.43 7.58
C ARG A 30 10.74 -3.61 8.30
N ASP A 31 9.52 -3.47 8.79
CA ASP A 31 8.76 -4.52 9.49
C ASP A 31 8.25 -5.62 8.55
N ALA A 32 8.28 -5.40 7.22
CA ALA A 32 8.05 -6.46 6.25
C ALA A 32 9.17 -7.53 6.27
N ASN A 33 10.34 -7.21 6.84
CA ASN A 33 11.53 -8.07 7.01
C ASN A 33 11.94 -8.85 5.73
N GLU A 34 12.82 -9.85 5.87
CA GLU A 34 13.35 -10.63 4.74
C GLU A 34 12.29 -11.49 4.02
N THR A 35 11.19 -11.82 4.69
CA THR A 35 10.08 -12.60 4.11
C THR A 35 9.09 -11.74 3.33
N GLY A 36 9.16 -10.42 3.49
CA GLY A 36 8.27 -9.46 2.87
C GLY A 36 6.84 -9.50 3.42
N ALA A 37 6.00 -8.64 2.85
CA ALA A 37 4.58 -8.60 3.12
C ALA A 37 3.80 -8.98 1.85
N TRP A 38 2.98 -10.03 1.94
CA TRP A 38 2.02 -10.33 0.88
C TRP A 38 1.02 -9.18 0.74
N VAL A 39 0.82 -8.70 -0.48
CA VAL A 39 -0.15 -7.66 -0.83
C VAL A 39 -0.98 -8.13 -2.01
N GLU A 40 -2.30 -8.10 -1.83
CA GLU A 40 -3.26 -8.23 -2.92
C GLU A 40 -4.09 -6.94 -3.00
N VAL A 41 -4.25 -6.39 -4.20
CA VAL A 41 -5.11 -5.24 -4.50
C VAL A 41 -6.14 -5.66 -5.54
N LYS A 42 -7.41 -5.37 -5.27
CA LYS A 42 -8.54 -5.67 -6.16
C LYS A 42 -9.36 -4.43 -6.47
N ASP A 43 -9.87 -4.35 -7.68
CA ASP A 43 -10.83 -3.32 -8.07
C ASP A 43 -12.25 -3.61 -7.52
N ALA A 44 -13.19 -2.72 -7.79
CA ALA A 44 -14.59 -2.83 -7.36
C ALA A 44 -15.33 -4.06 -7.92
N ARG A 45 -14.82 -4.67 -9.00
CA ARG A 45 -15.37 -5.88 -9.63
C ARG A 45 -14.69 -7.15 -9.12
N GLY A 46 -13.73 -7.03 -8.19
CA GLY A 46 -12.95 -8.14 -7.65
C GLY A 46 -11.78 -8.57 -8.54
N ARG A 47 -11.47 -7.81 -9.60
CA ARG A 47 -10.32 -8.10 -10.48
C ARG A 47 -9.03 -7.72 -9.77
N THR A 48 -8.05 -8.62 -9.82
CA THR A 48 -6.75 -8.43 -9.19
C THR A 48 -5.89 -7.46 -10.00
N GLU A 49 -5.50 -6.35 -9.38
CA GLU A 49 -4.57 -5.34 -9.92
C GLU A 49 -3.12 -5.61 -9.48
N LEU A 50 -2.95 -6.24 -8.32
CA LEU A 50 -1.68 -6.68 -7.76
C LEU A 50 -1.92 -7.91 -6.89
N SER A 51 -1.03 -8.90 -6.94
CA SER A 51 -1.03 -10.03 -6.00
C SER A 51 0.38 -10.60 -5.91
N ARG A 52 1.15 -10.17 -4.91
CA ARG A 52 2.55 -10.58 -4.71
C ARG A 52 3.08 -10.26 -3.31
N VAL A 53 4.26 -10.80 -3.00
CA VAL A 53 5.07 -10.33 -1.87
C VAL A 53 5.80 -9.04 -2.25
N LEU A 54 5.67 -8.01 -1.40
CA LEU A 54 6.49 -6.81 -1.42
C LEU A 54 7.56 -6.94 -0.34
N LEU A 55 8.82 -6.83 -0.75
CA LEU A 55 9.98 -6.85 0.13
C LEU A 55 10.33 -5.41 0.55
N PRO A 56 11.05 -5.17 1.67
CA PRO A 56 11.37 -3.83 2.16
C PRO A 56 11.91 -2.90 1.06
N GLY A 57 11.34 -1.70 0.99
CA GLY A 57 11.64 -0.70 -0.03
C GLY A 57 10.79 -0.80 -1.30
N ASP A 58 10.07 -1.89 -1.53
CA ASP A 58 9.17 -2.01 -2.69
C ASP A 58 7.99 -1.06 -2.59
N VAL A 59 7.61 -0.49 -3.72
CA VAL A 59 6.53 0.48 -3.86
C VAL A 59 5.52 0.01 -4.89
N TYR A 60 4.23 0.15 -4.59
CA TYR A 60 3.15 -0.01 -5.56
C TYR A 60 2.32 1.27 -5.67
N TYR A 61 2.18 1.76 -6.91
CA TYR A 61 1.30 2.87 -7.24
C TYR A 61 -0.10 2.36 -7.55
N VAL A 62 -1.02 2.54 -6.60
CA VAL A 62 -2.42 2.13 -6.77
C VAL A 62 -3.06 2.98 -7.87
N PRO A 63 -3.80 2.38 -8.84
CA PRO A 63 -4.48 3.17 -9.85
C PRO A 63 -5.46 4.17 -9.23
N ALA A 64 -5.56 5.36 -9.83
CA ALA A 64 -6.47 6.41 -9.37
C ALA A 64 -7.82 6.33 -10.08
N GLY A 65 -8.86 6.93 -9.48
CA GLY A 65 -10.19 7.08 -10.10
C GLY A 65 -11.10 5.85 -9.97
N GLY A 66 -10.68 4.82 -9.22
CA GLY A 66 -11.47 3.63 -8.93
C GLY A 66 -11.67 3.39 -7.43
N LYS A 67 -12.49 2.39 -7.09
CA LYS A 67 -12.57 1.85 -5.74
C LYS A 67 -11.71 0.60 -5.68
N TYR A 68 -10.73 0.60 -4.79
CA TYR A 68 -9.82 -0.52 -4.59
C TYR A 68 -9.87 -1.00 -3.15
N THR A 69 -9.75 -2.31 -2.97
CA THR A 69 -9.56 -2.92 -1.66
C THR A 69 -8.26 -3.71 -1.64
N ALA A 70 -7.68 -3.85 -0.45
CA ALA A 70 -6.46 -4.62 -0.28
C ALA A 70 -6.55 -5.67 0.83
N ILE A 71 -5.67 -6.66 0.69
CA ILE A 71 -5.30 -7.63 1.71
C ILE A 71 -3.80 -7.49 1.94
N PHE A 72 -3.41 -7.27 3.19
CA PHE A 72 -2.02 -7.31 3.63
C PHE A 72 -1.82 -8.55 4.50
N GLY A 73 -0.86 -9.40 4.13
CA GLY A 73 -0.46 -10.57 4.92
C GLY A 73 0.30 -10.18 6.19
N ASN A 74 1.01 -9.05 6.15
CA ASN A 74 1.63 -8.39 7.29
C ASN A 74 1.28 -6.89 7.22
N ALA A 75 0.22 -6.49 7.91
CA ALA A 75 -0.33 -5.14 7.85
C ALA A 75 0.62 -4.08 8.43
N GLY A 76 1.32 -4.39 9.53
CA GLY A 76 2.34 -3.50 10.10
C GLY A 76 3.53 -3.27 9.17
N GLY A 77 3.82 -4.25 8.31
CA GLY A 77 4.85 -4.21 7.27
C GLY A 77 4.57 -3.29 6.08
N ILE A 78 3.38 -2.70 5.98
CA ILE A 78 3.00 -1.81 4.88
C ILE A 78 2.77 -0.39 5.39
N ASP A 79 3.58 0.53 4.90
CA ASP A 79 3.30 1.96 4.99
C ASP A 79 2.36 2.35 3.85
N VAL A 80 1.26 3.03 4.18
CA VAL A 80 0.30 3.54 3.20
C VAL A 80 0.46 5.05 3.10
N TRP A 81 0.80 5.54 1.92
CA TRP A 81 0.98 6.96 1.65
C TRP A 81 -0.21 7.51 0.89
N VAL A 82 -0.80 8.59 1.38
CA VAL A 82 -1.94 9.29 0.77
C VAL A 82 -1.51 10.70 0.41
N ASN A 83 -1.50 11.01 -0.89
CA ASN A 83 -1.04 12.30 -1.42
C ASN A 83 0.32 12.74 -0.85
N GLY A 84 1.26 11.79 -0.73
CA GLY A 84 2.60 12.04 -0.19
C GLY A 84 2.71 12.06 1.35
N LYS A 85 1.61 11.92 2.08
CA LYS A 85 1.59 11.88 3.56
C LYS A 85 1.42 10.45 4.05
N LEU A 86 2.12 10.09 5.12
CA LEU A 86 1.95 8.78 5.76
C LEU A 86 0.58 8.72 6.44
N ALA A 87 -0.24 7.74 6.07
CA ALA A 87 -1.48 7.43 6.77
C ALA A 87 -1.17 6.67 8.07
N PRO A 88 -2.08 6.68 9.06
CA PRO A 88 -1.94 5.82 10.22
C PRO A 88 -1.82 4.34 9.83
N LYS A 89 -1.25 3.54 10.73
CA LYS A 89 -1.07 2.11 10.52
C LYS A 89 -2.43 1.42 10.39
N VAL A 90 -2.55 0.54 9.40
CA VAL A 90 -3.78 -0.23 9.12
C VAL A 90 -3.83 -1.57 9.87
N GLY A 91 -2.80 -1.87 10.66
CA GLY A 91 -2.71 -3.04 11.52
C GLY A 91 -1.32 -3.23 12.12
N ALA A 92 -1.21 -4.18 13.06
CA ALA A 92 0.02 -4.51 13.74
C ALA A 92 0.99 -5.36 12.88
N ASN A 93 2.25 -5.45 13.32
CA ASN A 93 3.25 -6.34 12.72
C ASN A 93 2.78 -7.80 12.76
N HIS A 94 3.06 -8.54 11.68
CA HIS A 94 2.67 -9.94 11.46
C HIS A 94 1.15 -10.21 11.43
N ALA A 95 0.30 -9.17 11.51
CA ALA A 95 -1.14 -9.33 11.44
C ALA A 95 -1.65 -9.29 10.01
N ARG A 96 -2.46 -10.28 9.61
CA ARG A 96 -3.20 -10.24 8.35
C ARG A 96 -4.40 -9.31 8.47
N LYS A 97 -4.55 -8.36 7.54
CA LYS A 97 -5.74 -7.50 7.45
C LYS A 97 -6.31 -7.54 6.03
N SER A 98 -7.62 -7.70 5.91
CA SER A 98 -8.33 -7.77 4.62
C SER A 98 -9.49 -6.77 4.58
N GLY A 99 -9.90 -6.40 3.37
CA GLY A 99 -11.00 -5.45 3.17
C GLY A 99 -10.58 -4.00 3.40
N ILE A 100 -9.27 -3.71 3.33
CA ILE A 100 -8.73 -2.37 3.50
C ILE A 100 -9.16 -1.52 2.31
N VAL A 101 -9.97 -0.50 2.54
CA VAL A 101 -10.44 0.39 1.46
C VAL A 101 -9.34 1.39 1.13
N LEU A 102 -8.78 1.32 -0.07
CA LEU A 102 -7.70 2.18 -0.53
C LEU A 102 -8.22 3.53 -1.06
N SER A 103 -8.95 4.24 -0.19
CA SER A 103 -9.43 5.59 -0.46
C SER A 103 -8.76 6.59 0.48
N PRO A 104 -8.34 7.77 0.00
CA PRO A 104 -7.70 8.79 0.83
C PRO A 104 -8.48 9.11 2.11
N GLU A 105 -9.79 9.26 2.00
CA GLU A 105 -10.70 9.55 3.11
C GLU A 105 -10.66 8.48 4.21
N LYS A 106 -10.80 7.19 3.85
CA LYS A 106 -10.82 6.10 4.84
C LYS A 106 -9.44 5.90 5.47
N LEU A 107 -8.39 5.95 4.65
CA LEU A 107 -7.03 5.73 5.11
C LEU A 107 -6.57 6.82 6.09
N MET A 108 -6.92 8.08 5.84
CA MET A 108 -6.54 9.20 6.72
C MET A 108 -7.43 9.34 7.97
N ALA A 109 -8.65 8.79 7.93
CA ALA A 109 -9.57 8.78 9.08
C ALA A 109 -9.33 7.62 10.04
N THR A 110 -8.54 6.61 9.64
CA THR A 110 -8.27 5.43 10.47
C THR A 110 -7.24 5.80 11.54
N ALA A 111 -7.65 6.36 12.68
CA ALA A 111 -6.82 6.29 13.89
C ALA A 111 -7.32 5.07 14.66
N GLU A 112 -6.51 4.01 14.74
CA GLU A 112 -6.75 2.91 15.69
C GLU A 112 -6.17 3.28 17.05
#